data_AF-A0A7L1SHS5-F1
#
_entry.id   AF-A0A7L1SHS5-F1
#
_cell.length_a   1.000
_cell.length_b   1.000
_cell.length_c   1.000
_cell.angle_alpha   90.00
_cell.angle_beta   90.00
_cell.angle_gamma   90.00
#
_symmetry.space_group_name_H-M   'P 1'
#
loop_
_entity.id
_entity.type
_entity.pdbx_description
1 polymer ?
#
loop_
_entity_poly.entity_id
_entity_poly.type
_entity_poly.pdbx_seq_one_letter_code
_entity_poly.pdbx_strand_id
1 'polypeptide(L)'
;LLRVGWSVDFSHSQLGEDEFSYGFDGRGLKVENGKFEEFGESFGENDVIGCFADFEGAELVELSFSKNGQELGAAFRVPKEALGPRALLPHVLCKGCAVELNFGQRPEPLAPVPEGFVFIHEIPAPERVRTPTGPKTTEECEVLLMPPLPGSGKTQWAQKHSQENRDKRYNILGTERVLHQLRTRAPPPEELDAKSPPLLTQQAAQCPPKLVQIAPRAPPNFILDQVPPPHPGKRRETGRETPAEIRGNSPPKIPQKSLFPPRPDIPGEPNPPENQPRNLGSPPQKSRITSPPPPEKSGITIHPP
;
A
#
# COMPACT_ATOMS: atom_id res chain seq x y z
N LEU A 1 -5.25 -4.39 -15.83
CA LEU A 1 -5.16 -2.98 -15.36
C LEU A 1 -3.74 -2.74 -14.93
N LEU A 2 -3.10 -1.72 -15.47
CA LEU A 2 -1.76 -1.29 -15.08
C LEU A 2 -1.80 0.22 -14.79
N ARG A 3 -1.30 0.62 -13.62
CA ARG A 3 -0.96 2.01 -13.31
C ARG A 3 0.42 2.09 -12.70
N VAL A 4 1.15 3.14 -13.03
CA VAL A 4 2.52 3.36 -12.56
C VAL A 4 2.67 4.79 -12.07
N GLY A 5 3.56 5.03 -11.11
CA GLY A 5 3.82 6.38 -10.62
C GLY A 5 4.31 6.38 -9.19
N TRP A 6 3.79 7.34 -8.42
CA TRP A 6 4.34 7.68 -7.11
C TRP A 6 3.24 7.74 -6.06
N SER A 7 3.57 7.36 -4.84
CA SER A 7 2.69 7.55 -3.69
C SER A 7 3.50 7.78 -2.42
N VAL A 8 2.84 8.04 -1.30
CA VAL A 8 3.50 8.17 0.00
C VAL A 8 3.27 6.95 0.87
N ASP A 9 4.02 6.85 1.96
CA ASP A 9 3.80 5.79 2.94
C ASP A 9 2.35 5.83 3.47
N PHE A 10 1.78 4.64 3.71
CA PHE A 10 0.38 4.39 4.08
C PHE A 10 -0.69 4.63 3.00
N SER A 11 -0.33 4.99 1.77
CA SER A 11 -1.28 4.91 0.65
C SER A 11 -1.82 3.47 0.49
N HIS A 12 -3.09 3.36 0.13
CA HIS A 12 -3.76 2.12 -0.22
C HIS A 12 -3.25 1.58 -1.57
N SER A 13 -3.58 0.31 -1.83
CA SER A 13 -3.12 -0.42 -3.02
C SER A 13 -3.67 0.12 -4.36
N GLN A 14 -4.61 1.06 -4.33
CA GLN A 14 -5.23 1.62 -5.52
C GLN A 14 -4.53 2.93 -5.90
N LEU A 15 -3.43 2.81 -6.64
CA LEU A 15 -2.63 3.96 -7.07
C LEU A 15 -3.49 5.04 -7.76
N GLY A 16 -3.34 6.28 -7.29
CA GLY A 16 -4.06 7.47 -7.77
C GLY A 16 -5.36 7.77 -7.03
N GLU A 17 -5.84 6.88 -6.15
CA GLU A 17 -7.15 7.04 -5.48
C GLU A 17 -7.04 7.69 -4.09
N ASP A 18 -5.86 7.70 -3.47
CA ASP A 18 -5.60 8.40 -2.20
C ASP A 18 -4.98 9.78 -2.39
N GLU A 19 -5.01 10.57 -1.31
CA GLU A 19 -4.21 11.78 -1.19
C GLU A 19 -2.71 11.45 -1.32
N PHE A 20 -1.98 12.30 -2.05
CA PHE A 20 -0.57 12.10 -2.38
C PHE A 20 -0.28 10.77 -3.11
N SER A 21 -1.24 10.26 -3.88
CA SER A 21 -1.09 9.12 -4.77
C SER A 21 -1.30 9.58 -6.21
N TYR A 22 -0.30 9.36 -7.06
CA TYR A 22 -0.19 9.91 -8.41
C TYR A 22 0.07 8.79 -9.40
N GLY A 23 -0.91 8.46 -10.23
CA GLY A 23 -0.86 7.33 -11.15
C GLY A 23 -0.98 7.74 -12.62
N PHE A 24 -0.19 7.14 -13.48
CA PHE A 24 -0.40 7.09 -14.93
C PHE A 24 -0.98 5.72 -15.29
N ASP A 25 -2.20 5.73 -15.83
CA ASP A 25 -3.00 4.55 -16.16
C ASP A 25 -2.77 4.14 -17.62
N GLY A 26 -2.69 2.82 -17.88
CA GLY A 26 -2.48 2.25 -19.23
C GLY A 26 -3.43 2.75 -20.32
N ARG A 27 -4.56 3.37 -19.94
CA ARG A 27 -5.48 4.01 -20.87
C ARG A 27 -5.05 5.41 -21.34
N GLY A 28 -3.88 5.92 -20.91
CA GLY A 28 -3.43 7.27 -21.25
C GLY A 28 -3.96 8.36 -20.29
N LEU A 29 -4.38 7.96 -19.09
CA LEU A 29 -5.00 8.85 -18.11
C LEU A 29 -4.06 9.09 -16.93
N LYS A 30 -4.01 10.33 -16.44
CA LYS A 30 -3.43 10.62 -15.12
C LYS A 30 -4.50 10.52 -14.04
N VAL A 31 -4.12 10.06 -12.86
CA VAL A 31 -5.02 9.75 -11.75
C VAL A 31 -4.49 10.32 -10.45
N GLU A 32 -5.27 11.18 -9.80
CA GLU A 32 -4.98 11.76 -8.49
C GLU A 32 -6.29 11.99 -7.72
N ASN A 33 -6.32 11.65 -6.42
CA ASN A 33 -7.51 11.78 -5.58
C ASN A 33 -8.77 11.12 -6.18
N GLY A 34 -8.57 10.01 -6.90
CA GLY A 34 -9.64 9.27 -7.58
C GLY A 34 -10.20 9.96 -8.83
N LYS A 35 -9.65 11.09 -9.25
CA LYS A 35 -10.02 11.79 -10.49
C LYS A 35 -9.14 11.30 -11.63
N PHE A 36 -9.75 11.07 -12.79
CA PHE A 36 -9.09 10.57 -14.00
C PHE A 36 -9.17 11.65 -15.08
N GLU A 37 -8.02 12.02 -15.64
CA GLU A 37 -7.92 13.06 -16.66
C GLU A 37 -7.07 12.55 -17.82
N GLU A 38 -7.42 12.96 -19.06
CA GLU A 38 -6.58 12.70 -20.23
C GLU A 38 -5.21 13.35 -20.04
N PHE A 39 -4.15 12.62 -20.39
CA PHE A 39 -2.79 13.09 -20.20
C PHE A 39 -1.86 12.71 -21.34
N GLY A 40 -1.75 11.42 -21.65
CA GLY A 40 -0.78 10.92 -22.61
C GLY A 40 -1.34 9.76 -23.42
N GLU A 41 -0.48 9.14 -24.21
CA GLU A 41 -0.87 7.97 -25.00
C GLU A 41 -1.15 6.76 -24.12
N SER A 42 -2.05 5.88 -24.57
CA SER A 42 -2.23 4.58 -23.94
C SER A 42 -0.98 3.73 -24.08
N PHE A 43 -0.79 2.78 -23.17
CA PHE A 43 0.34 1.86 -23.17
C PHE A 43 -0.07 0.45 -22.74
N GLY A 44 0.70 -0.54 -23.20
CA GLY A 44 0.41 -1.95 -22.99
C GLY A 44 1.65 -2.83 -23.10
N GLU A 45 1.44 -4.05 -23.57
CA GLU A 45 2.50 -5.04 -23.79
C GLU A 45 3.66 -4.46 -24.60
N ASN A 46 4.91 -4.76 -24.20
CA ASN A 46 6.14 -4.26 -24.81
C ASN A 46 6.44 -2.76 -24.68
N ASP A 47 5.56 -1.95 -24.09
CA ASP A 47 5.87 -0.53 -23.84
C ASP A 47 6.76 -0.33 -22.60
N VAL A 48 7.67 0.63 -22.69
CA VAL A 48 8.56 1.07 -21.62
C VAL A 48 8.03 2.36 -21.02
N ILE A 49 7.65 2.34 -19.74
CA ILE A 49 7.19 3.57 -19.06
C ILE A 49 8.25 4.06 -18.08
N GLY A 50 8.76 5.27 -18.31
CA GLY A 50 9.57 6.02 -17.37
C GLY A 50 8.68 6.85 -16.42
N CYS A 51 8.96 6.79 -15.13
CA CYS A 51 8.32 7.61 -14.10
C CYS A 51 9.39 8.47 -13.44
N PHE A 52 9.21 9.79 -13.46
CA PHE A 52 10.21 10.74 -12.98
C PHE A 52 9.64 11.63 -11.88
N ALA A 53 10.48 12.00 -10.92
CA ALA A 53 10.17 12.98 -9.90
C ALA A 53 11.30 14.02 -9.84
N ASP A 54 10.95 15.27 -10.15
CA ASP A 54 11.84 16.42 -10.10
C ASP A 54 11.60 17.26 -8.85
N PHE A 55 12.63 17.35 -8.01
CA PHE A 55 12.63 18.12 -6.76
C PHE A 55 13.41 19.45 -6.87
N GLU A 56 13.95 19.82 -8.03
CA GLU A 56 14.75 21.06 -8.18
C GLU A 56 13.89 22.33 -8.12
N GLY A 57 12.61 22.24 -8.49
CA GLY A 57 11.68 23.37 -8.42
C GLY A 57 11.61 23.98 -7.02
N ALA A 58 11.65 25.31 -6.89
CA ALA A 58 11.71 25.97 -5.58
C ALA A 58 10.53 25.58 -4.66
N GLU A 59 9.30 25.57 -5.20
CA GLU A 59 8.07 25.34 -4.43
C GLU A 59 7.34 24.05 -4.80
N LEU A 60 7.60 23.51 -6.00
CA LEU A 60 6.86 22.39 -6.57
C LEU A 60 7.79 21.22 -6.83
N VAL A 61 7.28 20.01 -6.59
CA VAL A 61 7.81 18.76 -7.14
C VAL A 61 7.04 18.46 -8.41
N GLU A 62 7.73 18.26 -9.52
CA GLU A 62 7.10 17.90 -10.79
C GLU A 62 7.20 16.40 -11.02
N LEU A 63 6.07 15.75 -11.31
CA LEU A 63 6.01 14.33 -11.67
C LEU A 63 5.66 14.22 -13.15
N SER A 64 6.53 13.55 -13.90
CA SER A 64 6.40 13.39 -15.35
C SER A 64 6.60 11.94 -15.75
N PHE A 65 6.21 11.63 -16.99
CA PHE A 65 6.30 10.28 -17.53
C PHE A 65 6.89 10.29 -18.95
N SER A 66 7.51 9.19 -19.33
CA SER A 66 7.91 8.91 -20.72
C SER A 66 7.35 7.58 -21.18
N LYS A 67 7.16 7.44 -22.48
CA LYS A 67 6.82 6.19 -23.16
C LYS A 67 7.89 5.89 -24.18
N ASN A 68 8.52 4.71 -24.08
CA ASN A 68 9.58 4.27 -25.00
C ASN A 68 10.72 5.30 -25.15
N GLY A 69 11.03 6.02 -24.06
CA GLY A 69 12.05 7.07 -24.04
C GLY A 69 11.58 8.44 -24.51
N GLN A 70 10.36 8.57 -25.05
CA GLN A 70 9.77 9.84 -25.44
C GLN A 70 8.99 10.46 -24.29
N GLU A 71 9.31 11.70 -23.92
CA GLU A 71 8.63 12.43 -22.85
C GLU A 71 7.15 12.72 -23.20
N LEU A 72 6.28 12.52 -22.22
CA LEU A 72 4.85 12.87 -22.29
C LEU A 72 4.56 14.22 -21.63
N GLY A 73 5.55 14.82 -20.96
CA GLY A 73 5.45 16.06 -20.22
C GLY A 73 5.06 15.90 -18.74
N ALA A 74 4.84 17.03 -18.07
CA ALA A 74 4.49 17.10 -16.66
C ALA A 74 3.04 16.67 -16.41
N ALA A 75 2.83 15.60 -15.63
CA ALA A 75 1.50 15.13 -15.27
C ALA A 75 0.96 15.81 -14.01
N PHE A 76 1.82 15.95 -13.00
CA PHE A 76 1.45 16.47 -11.68
C PHE A 76 2.45 17.50 -11.18
N ARG A 77 1.95 18.48 -10.43
CA ARG A 77 2.76 19.48 -9.72
C ARG A 77 2.32 19.51 -8.28
N VAL A 78 3.21 19.06 -7.40
CA VAL A 78 2.91 18.85 -5.98
C VAL A 78 3.60 19.93 -5.17
N PRO A 79 2.88 20.76 -4.39
CA PRO A 79 3.50 21.72 -3.50
C PRO A 79 4.38 21.01 -2.47
N LYS A 80 5.64 21.43 -2.36
CA LYS A 80 6.59 20.89 -1.37
C LYS A 80 6.11 21.07 0.06
N GLU A 81 5.44 22.18 0.34
CA GLU A 81 4.81 22.45 1.63
C GLU A 81 3.72 21.40 1.95
N ALA A 82 2.87 21.07 0.98
CA ALA A 82 1.84 20.05 1.13
C ALA A 82 2.46 18.65 1.25
N LEU A 83 3.50 18.32 0.49
CA LEU A 83 4.19 17.03 0.57
C LEU A 83 4.90 16.86 1.93
N GLY A 84 5.48 17.93 2.48
CA GLY A 84 6.17 17.93 3.76
C GLY A 84 7.36 16.95 3.78
N PRO A 85 7.61 16.22 4.89
CA PRO A 85 8.73 15.28 5.01
C PRO A 85 8.45 13.89 4.39
N ARG A 86 7.31 13.73 3.69
CA ARG A 86 6.94 12.42 3.11
C ARG A 86 7.81 12.13 1.90
N ALA A 87 8.43 10.96 1.91
CA ALA A 87 9.11 10.45 0.73
C ALA A 87 8.09 9.98 -0.32
N LEU A 88 8.40 10.23 -1.60
CA LEU A 88 7.71 9.59 -2.71
C LEU A 88 8.27 8.17 -2.89
N LEU A 89 7.37 7.22 -2.99
CA LEU A 89 7.65 5.81 -3.17
C LEU A 89 7.20 5.39 -4.58
N PRO A 90 8.04 4.63 -5.32
CA PRO A 90 7.60 3.91 -6.50
C PRO A 90 6.32 3.11 -6.20
N HIS A 91 5.28 3.30 -7.01
CA HIS A 91 4.05 2.54 -6.85
C HIS A 91 3.63 1.95 -8.20
N VAL A 92 3.37 0.65 -8.19
CA VAL A 92 2.84 -0.09 -9.35
C VAL A 92 1.56 -0.82 -8.96
N LEU A 93 0.47 -0.47 -9.62
CA LEU A 93 -0.78 -1.22 -9.55
C LEU A 93 -0.85 -2.13 -10.78
N CYS A 94 -0.71 -3.44 -10.59
CA CYS A 94 -0.86 -4.42 -11.65
C CYS A 94 -1.93 -5.46 -11.29
N LYS A 95 -2.92 -5.62 -12.18
CA LYS A 95 -3.98 -6.63 -12.09
C LYS A 95 -4.10 -7.36 -13.41
N GLY A 96 -3.90 -8.67 -13.37
CA GLY A 96 -3.96 -9.53 -14.56
C GLY A 96 -2.86 -9.25 -15.58
N CYS A 97 -1.74 -8.69 -15.13
CA CYS A 97 -0.53 -8.46 -15.91
C CYS A 97 0.68 -8.99 -15.12
N ALA A 98 1.81 -9.15 -15.80
CA ALA A 98 3.11 -9.14 -15.13
C ALA A 98 3.82 -7.84 -15.51
N VAL A 99 4.83 -7.47 -14.73
CA VAL A 99 5.72 -6.36 -15.04
C VAL A 99 7.15 -6.67 -14.62
N GLU A 100 8.11 -6.22 -15.40
CA GLU A 100 9.52 -6.05 -15.02
C GLU A 100 9.75 -4.59 -14.59
N LEU A 101 10.51 -4.41 -13.50
CA LEU A 101 10.84 -3.11 -12.94
C LEU A 101 12.34 -2.91 -13.01
N ASN A 102 12.77 -1.76 -13.53
CA ASN A 102 14.17 -1.33 -13.49
C ASN A 102 14.31 -0.06 -12.64
N PHE A 103 14.95 -0.22 -11.49
CA PHE A 103 15.30 0.84 -10.54
C PHE A 103 16.78 1.25 -10.66
N GLY A 104 17.46 0.84 -11.74
CA GLY A 104 18.90 1.04 -11.95
C GLY A 104 19.75 -0.19 -11.61
N GLN A 105 19.15 -1.37 -11.42
CA GLN A 105 19.90 -2.62 -11.19
C GLN A 105 20.43 -3.27 -12.48
N ARG A 106 19.95 -2.84 -13.66
CA ARG A 106 20.38 -3.38 -14.95
C ARG A 106 21.63 -2.64 -15.45
N PRO A 107 22.55 -3.31 -16.19
CA PRO A 107 23.70 -2.64 -16.78
C PRO A 107 23.33 -1.54 -17.78
N GLU A 108 22.24 -1.75 -18.52
CA GLU A 108 21.71 -0.81 -19.51
C GLU A 108 20.26 -0.41 -19.16
N PRO A 109 19.91 0.88 -19.29
CA PRO A 109 18.53 1.34 -19.22
C PRO A 109 17.67 0.66 -20.28
N LEU A 110 16.38 0.49 -19.98
CA LEU A 110 15.45 -0.12 -20.93
C LEU A 110 14.93 0.86 -22.00
N ALA A 111 15.03 2.16 -21.71
CA ALA A 111 14.79 3.25 -22.63
C ALA A 111 15.74 4.41 -22.25
N PRO A 112 16.00 5.36 -23.16
CA PRO A 112 16.76 6.56 -22.84
C PRO A 112 16.23 7.28 -21.59
N VAL A 113 17.14 7.62 -20.68
CA VAL A 113 16.84 8.40 -19.48
C VAL A 113 17.03 9.88 -19.82
N PRO A 114 16.05 10.76 -19.52
CA PRO A 114 16.19 12.20 -19.71
C PRO A 114 17.39 12.78 -18.97
N GLU A 115 17.97 13.84 -19.52
CA GLU A 115 19.15 14.49 -18.95
C GLU A 115 18.85 15.05 -17.55
N GLY A 116 19.79 14.87 -16.62
CA GLY A 116 19.65 15.32 -15.23
C GLY A 116 18.82 14.40 -14.32
N PHE A 117 18.25 13.29 -14.82
CA PHE A 117 17.61 12.28 -13.98
C PHE A 117 18.54 11.10 -13.70
N VAL A 118 18.44 10.57 -12.48
CA VAL A 118 19.16 9.36 -12.04
C VAL A 118 18.18 8.29 -11.57
N PHE A 119 18.63 7.04 -11.61
CA PHE A 119 17.84 5.93 -11.08
C PHE A 119 17.80 5.94 -9.55
N ILE A 120 16.71 5.43 -8.96
CA ILE A 120 16.57 5.36 -7.50
C ILE A 120 17.71 4.58 -6.81
N HIS A 121 18.29 3.57 -7.45
CA HIS A 121 19.43 2.85 -6.87
C HIS A 121 20.71 3.70 -6.77
N GLU A 122 20.85 4.72 -7.60
CA GLU A 122 22.02 5.62 -7.57
C GLU A 122 21.92 6.66 -6.44
N ILE A 123 20.73 6.86 -5.87
CA ILE A 123 20.53 7.77 -4.74
C ILE A 123 21.28 7.24 -3.51
N PRO A 124 22.12 8.06 -2.86
CA PRO A 124 22.83 7.70 -1.64
C PRO A 124 21.93 7.11 -0.55
N ALA A 125 22.45 6.20 0.27
CA ALA A 125 21.67 5.59 1.36
C ALA A 125 21.12 6.60 2.40
N PRO A 126 21.85 7.66 2.81
CA PRO A 126 21.35 8.66 3.77
C PRO A 126 20.13 9.45 3.27
N GLU A 127 19.97 9.47 1.95
CA GLU A 127 18.99 10.25 1.21
C GLU A 127 17.71 9.44 0.89
N ARG A 128 17.78 8.13 1.12
CA ARG A 128 16.67 7.20 0.94
C ARG A 128 15.93 7.02 2.26
N VAL A 129 14.62 7.17 2.20
CA VAL A 129 13.74 6.84 3.33
C VAL A 129 13.32 5.38 3.23
N ARG A 130 13.74 4.58 4.21
CA ARG A 130 13.25 3.20 4.33
C ARG A 130 11.88 3.23 4.99
N THR A 131 10.88 2.65 4.33
CA THR A 131 9.58 2.42 4.95
C THR A 131 9.75 1.47 6.15
N PRO A 132 9.13 1.77 7.31
CA PRO A 132 9.16 0.87 8.47
C PRO A 132 8.80 -0.56 8.08
N THR A 133 9.68 -1.51 8.39
CA THR A 133 9.42 -2.93 8.15
C THR A 133 8.38 -3.44 9.14
N GLY A 134 7.45 -4.27 8.67
CA GLY A 134 6.51 -4.96 9.55
C GLY A 134 7.18 -5.97 10.50
N PRO A 135 6.37 -6.73 11.27
CA PRO A 135 6.88 -7.77 12.17
C PRO A 135 7.79 -8.75 11.44
N LYS A 136 8.92 -9.13 12.05
CA LYS A 136 9.92 -9.98 11.38
C LYS A 136 9.55 -11.45 11.47
N THR A 137 8.81 -11.83 12.49
CA THR A 137 8.40 -13.21 12.74
C THR A 137 6.89 -13.31 12.91
N THR A 138 6.35 -14.52 12.74
CA THR A 138 4.91 -14.78 12.91
C THR A 138 4.47 -14.60 14.37
N GLU A 139 5.37 -14.78 15.34
CA GLU A 139 5.10 -14.60 16.77
C GLU A 139 4.90 -13.12 17.15
N GLU A 140 5.52 -12.20 16.41
CA GLU A 140 5.35 -10.76 16.55
C GLU A 140 4.10 -10.25 15.80
N CYS A 141 3.42 -11.11 15.02
CA CYS A 141 2.26 -10.72 14.23
C CYS A 141 0.97 -10.75 15.06
N GLU A 142 0.21 -9.68 14.97
CA GLU A 142 -1.13 -9.54 15.54
C GLU A 142 -2.19 -9.72 14.47
N VAL A 143 -3.10 -10.66 14.71
CA VAL A 143 -4.29 -10.87 13.88
C VAL A 143 -5.52 -10.60 14.73
N LEU A 144 -6.21 -9.50 14.45
CA LEU A 144 -7.43 -9.10 15.14
C LEU A 144 -8.65 -9.51 14.32
N LEU A 145 -9.48 -10.41 14.85
CA LEU A 145 -10.70 -10.85 14.20
C LEU A 145 -11.90 -10.06 14.74
N MET A 146 -12.59 -9.33 13.85
CA MET A 146 -13.81 -8.61 14.22
C MET A 146 -15.03 -9.53 14.06
N PRO A 147 -15.87 -9.69 15.10
CA PRO A 147 -17.07 -10.53 15.02
C PRO A 147 -18.12 -9.90 14.08
N PRO A 148 -18.93 -10.66 13.33
CA PRO A 148 -19.84 -10.11 12.32
C PRO A 148 -21.12 -9.49 12.94
N LEU A 149 -21.00 -8.32 13.57
CA LEU A 149 -22.12 -7.59 14.19
C LEU A 149 -22.51 -6.33 13.38
N PRO A 150 -23.56 -6.37 12.54
CA PRO A 150 -23.96 -5.22 11.72
C PRO A 150 -24.25 -3.96 12.55
N GLY A 151 -23.86 -2.79 12.05
CA GLY A 151 -24.17 -1.50 12.69
C GLY A 151 -23.37 -1.16 13.96
N SER A 152 -22.60 -2.10 14.52
CA SER A 152 -21.85 -1.87 15.77
C SER A 152 -20.55 -1.05 15.63
N GLY A 153 -20.32 -0.39 14.49
CA GLY A 153 -19.14 0.47 14.28
C GLY A 153 -17.79 -0.25 14.10
N LYS A 154 -17.78 -1.56 13.82
CA LYS A 154 -16.55 -2.38 13.74
C LYS A 154 -15.52 -1.88 12.72
N THR A 155 -15.96 -1.55 11.52
CA THR A 155 -15.10 -1.02 10.46
C THR A 155 -14.46 0.30 10.89
N GLN A 156 -15.25 1.16 11.55
CA GLN A 156 -14.76 2.43 12.09
C GLN A 156 -13.74 2.20 13.22
N TRP A 157 -14.01 1.22 14.10
CA TRP A 157 -13.05 0.82 15.13
C TRP A 157 -11.75 0.28 14.51
N ALA A 158 -11.83 -0.58 13.50
CA ALA A 158 -10.67 -1.15 12.81
C ALA A 158 -9.80 -0.06 12.16
N GLN A 159 -10.44 0.91 11.49
CA GLN A 159 -9.76 2.07 10.90
C GLN A 159 -9.09 2.93 11.99
N LYS A 160 -9.84 3.28 13.04
CA LYS A 160 -9.32 4.06 14.16
C LYS A 160 -8.14 3.36 14.84
N HIS A 161 -8.26 2.06 15.11
CA HIS A 161 -7.21 1.28 15.75
C HIS A 161 -5.94 1.24 14.89
N SER A 162 -6.08 1.09 13.57
CA SER A 162 -4.95 1.16 12.63
C SER A 162 -4.28 2.54 12.61
N GLN A 163 -5.07 3.62 12.69
CA GLN A 163 -4.56 4.99 12.78
C GLN A 163 -3.88 5.32 14.12
N GLU A 164 -4.36 4.76 15.23
CA GLU A 164 -3.75 4.93 16.55
C GLU A 164 -2.47 4.08 16.71
N ASN A 165 -2.30 3.03 15.91
CA ASN A 165 -1.17 2.09 15.95
C ASN A 165 -0.48 2.01 14.57
N ARG A 166 -0.13 3.16 13.98
CA ARG A 166 0.45 3.23 12.63
C ARG A 166 1.77 2.47 12.49
N ASP A 167 2.56 2.44 13.56
CA ASP A 167 3.79 1.66 13.66
C ASP A 167 3.56 0.17 13.41
N LYS A 168 2.40 -0.35 13.82
CA LYS A 168 2.02 -1.76 13.62
C LYS A 168 1.59 -2.08 12.19
N ARG A 169 1.30 -1.10 11.32
CA ARG A 169 0.91 -1.32 9.92
C ARG A 169 -0.16 -2.40 9.71
N TYR A 170 -1.29 -2.30 10.40
CA TYR A 170 -2.37 -3.27 10.23
C TYR A 170 -2.93 -3.29 8.81
N ASN A 171 -2.86 -4.45 8.17
CA ASN A 171 -3.59 -4.75 6.95
C ASN A 171 -5.03 -5.12 7.28
N ILE A 172 -5.93 -4.13 7.19
CA ILE A 172 -7.36 -4.39 7.31
C ILE A 172 -7.80 -5.23 6.10
N LEU A 173 -8.45 -6.36 6.33
CA LEU A 173 -8.98 -7.25 5.32
C LEU A 173 -10.47 -7.40 5.57
N GLY A 174 -11.28 -7.16 4.55
CA GLY A 174 -12.73 -7.28 4.63
C GLY A 174 -13.33 -7.31 3.23
N THR A 175 -14.58 -7.76 3.13
CA THR A 175 -15.29 -7.91 1.85
C THR A 175 -15.24 -6.63 1.01
N GLU A 176 -15.45 -5.47 1.63
CA GLU A 176 -15.43 -4.18 0.93
C GLU A 176 -14.03 -3.83 0.40
N ARG A 177 -12.96 -4.09 1.16
CA ARG A 177 -11.60 -3.83 0.70
C ARG A 177 -11.19 -4.77 -0.43
N VAL A 178 -11.58 -6.04 -0.35
CA VAL A 178 -11.38 -7.00 -1.44
C VAL A 178 -12.16 -6.55 -2.67
N LEU A 179 -13.43 -6.16 -2.51
CA LEU A 179 -14.25 -5.66 -3.61
C LEU A 179 -13.61 -4.43 -4.27
N HIS A 180 -13.12 -3.49 -3.46
CA HIS A 180 -12.38 -2.31 -3.93
C HIS A 180 -11.15 -2.71 -4.77
N GLN A 181 -10.38 -3.69 -4.30
CA GLN A 181 -9.21 -4.22 -5.03
C GLN A 181 -9.57 -5.05 -6.27
N LEU A 182 -10.78 -5.61 -6.36
CA LEU A 182 -11.23 -6.31 -7.58
C LEU A 182 -11.68 -5.36 -8.68
N ARG A 183 -11.95 -4.08 -8.36
CA ARG A 183 -12.37 -3.08 -9.38
C ARG A 183 -11.24 -2.82 -10.37
N THR A 184 -11.50 -3.08 -11.64
CA THR A 184 -10.57 -2.80 -12.75
C THR A 184 -10.84 -1.46 -13.42
N ARG A 185 -11.98 -0.83 -13.12
CA ARG A 185 -12.37 0.51 -13.56
C ARG A 185 -12.86 1.31 -12.36
N ALA A 186 -12.52 2.60 -12.30
CA ALA A 186 -13.21 3.52 -11.42
C ALA A 186 -14.64 3.70 -11.98
N PRO A 187 -15.70 3.46 -11.18
CA PRO A 187 -17.05 3.73 -11.62
C PRO A 187 -17.22 5.24 -11.88
N PRO A 188 -18.04 5.64 -12.85
CA PRO A 188 -18.55 7.02 -12.91
C PRO A 188 -19.18 7.38 -11.55
N PRO A 189 -19.17 8.67 -11.13
CA PRO A 189 -19.74 9.10 -9.86
C PRO A 189 -21.17 8.60 -9.58
N GLU A 190 -21.94 8.32 -10.64
CA GLU A 190 -23.32 7.84 -10.60
C GLU A 190 -23.48 6.35 -10.21
N GLU A 191 -22.42 5.54 -10.30
CA GLU A 191 -22.46 4.10 -10.01
C GLU A 191 -22.07 3.77 -8.55
N LEU A 192 -21.70 4.77 -7.75
CA LEU A 192 -21.20 4.60 -6.39
C LEU A 192 -22.27 4.06 -5.41
N ASP A 193 -23.56 4.18 -5.73
CA ASP A 193 -24.66 3.93 -4.77
C ASP A 193 -25.58 2.71 -5.05
N ALA A 194 -25.43 1.95 -6.14
CA ALA A 194 -26.44 0.91 -6.42
C ALA A 194 -26.01 -0.39 -7.12
N LYS A 195 -24.85 -0.48 -7.78
CA LYS A 195 -24.56 -1.65 -8.63
C LYS A 195 -23.07 -1.99 -8.72
N SER A 196 -22.44 -2.38 -7.61
CA SER A 196 -21.30 -3.29 -7.76
C SER A 196 -21.81 -4.56 -8.48
N PRO A 197 -21.15 -5.05 -9.56
CA PRO A 197 -21.59 -6.24 -10.26
C PRO A 197 -21.83 -7.39 -9.28
N PRO A 198 -23.00 -8.04 -9.29
CA PRO A 198 -23.36 -9.06 -8.29
C PRO A 198 -22.33 -10.18 -8.22
N LEU A 199 -21.67 -10.49 -9.34
CA LEU A 199 -20.57 -11.44 -9.42
C LEU A 199 -19.33 -11.00 -8.62
N LEU A 200 -18.89 -9.74 -8.72
CA LEU A 200 -17.73 -9.24 -7.98
C LEU A 200 -18.00 -9.21 -6.48
N THR A 201 -19.20 -8.82 -6.07
CA THR A 201 -19.64 -8.84 -4.67
C THR A 201 -19.65 -10.28 -4.14
N GLN A 202 -20.17 -11.22 -4.92
CA GLN A 202 -20.17 -12.65 -4.58
C GLN A 202 -18.75 -13.22 -4.47
N GLN A 203 -17.85 -12.86 -5.39
CA GLN A 203 -16.45 -13.28 -5.35
C GLN A 203 -15.73 -12.69 -4.13
N ALA A 204 -15.90 -11.39 -3.86
CA ALA A 204 -15.31 -10.73 -2.71
C ALA A 204 -15.78 -11.37 -1.39
N ALA A 205 -17.06 -11.75 -1.29
CA ALA A 205 -17.61 -12.38 -0.09
C ALA A 205 -17.04 -13.79 0.19
N GLN A 206 -16.46 -14.46 -0.81
CA GLN A 206 -15.82 -15.77 -0.65
C GLN A 206 -14.36 -15.67 -0.16
N CYS A 207 -13.76 -14.47 -0.18
CA CYS A 207 -12.37 -14.28 0.21
C CYS A 207 -12.14 -14.29 1.75
N PRO A 208 -12.95 -13.62 2.59
CA PRO A 208 -12.69 -13.53 4.03
C PRO A 208 -12.49 -14.88 4.76
N PRO A 209 -13.27 -15.94 4.50
CA PRO A 209 -13.03 -17.23 5.15
C PRO A 209 -11.64 -17.81 4.85
N LYS A 210 -11.13 -17.61 3.62
CA LYS A 210 -9.78 -18.02 3.24
C LYS A 210 -8.72 -17.13 3.89
N LEU A 211 -8.97 -15.82 3.97
CA LEU A 211 -8.05 -14.87 4.62
C LEU A 211 -7.89 -15.17 6.11
N VAL A 212 -8.94 -15.61 6.81
CA VAL A 212 -8.86 -16.06 8.21
C VAL A 212 -7.92 -17.25 8.38
N GLN A 213 -7.87 -18.17 7.40
CA GLN A 213 -6.99 -19.33 7.45
C GLN A 213 -5.53 -18.98 7.16
N ILE A 214 -5.29 -17.93 6.36
CA ILE A 214 -3.96 -17.54 5.87
C ILE A 214 -3.30 -16.52 6.81
N ALA A 215 -4.06 -15.52 7.30
CA ALA A 215 -3.53 -14.40 8.08
C ALA A 215 -2.66 -14.81 9.28
N PRO A 216 -2.98 -15.85 10.08
CA PRO A 216 -2.15 -16.26 11.21
C PRO A 216 -0.79 -16.88 10.82
N ARG A 217 -0.58 -17.16 9.53
CA ARG A 217 0.62 -17.83 9.00
C ARG A 217 1.45 -16.91 8.10
N ALA A 218 1.06 -15.65 7.99
CA ALA A 218 1.70 -14.68 7.12
C ALA A 218 2.16 -13.49 7.96
N PRO A 219 3.45 -13.10 7.91
CA PRO A 219 3.83 -11.73 8.27
C PRO A 219 3.27 -10.81 7.17
N PRO A 220 2.37 -9.84 7.46
CA PRO A 220 2.39 -8.90 8.60
C PRO A 220 1.12 -8.88 9.50
N ASN A 221 0.90 -7.81 10.28
CA ASN A 221 -0.29 -7.61 11.14
C ASN A 221 -1.59 -7.47 10.32
N PHE A 222 -2.68 -8.09 10.79
CA PHE A 222 -3.98 -8.09 10.10
C PHE A 222 -5.14 -7.69 11.01
N ILE A 223 -6.12 -6.97 10.45
CA ILE A 223 -7.45 -6.83 11.06
C ILE A 223 -8.46 -7.45 10.10
N LEU A 224 -9.11 -8.53 10.51
CA LEU A 224 -10.11 -9.24 9.71
C LEU A 224 -11.50 -8.66 10.02
N ASP A 225 -11.92 -7.68 9.23
CA ASP A 225 -13.22 -7.04 9.31
C ASP A 225 -14.29 -7.88 8.57
N GLN A 226 -14.91 -8.80 9.31
CA GLN A 226 -16.03 -9.58 8.79
C GLN A 226 -17.31 -8.76 8.84
N VAL A 227 -17.75 -8.28 7.68
CA VAL A 227 -19.12 -7.82 7.49
C VAL A 227 -19.91 -8.99 6.91
N PRO A 228 -20.99 -9.46 7.57
CA PRO A 228 -21.82 -10.50 6.99
C PRO A 228 -22.38 -10.00 5.65
N PRO A 229 -22.43 -10.86 4.62
CA PRO A 229 -22.94 -10.45 3.32
C PRO A 229 -24.37 -9.92 3.47
N PRO A 230 -24.78 -8.91 2.68
CA PRO A 230 -26.16 -8.46 2.68
C PRO A 230 -27.06 -9.65 2.33
N HIS A 231 -27.93 -10.04 3.26
CA HIS A 231 -28.94 -11.05 2.98
C HIS A 231 -29.86 -10.53 1.86
N PRO A 232 -30.09 -11.31 0.78
CA PRO A 232 -31.07 -10.94 -0.24
C PRO A 232 -32.45 -11.01 0.41
N GLY A 233 -32.98 -9.87 0.88
CA GLY A 233 -34.34 -9.79 1.41
C GLY A 233 -34.62 -8.81 2.55
N LYS A 234 -33.63 -8.14 3.15
CA LYS A 234 -33.91 -7.08 4.15
C LYS A 234 -33.42 -5.74 3.64
N ARG A 235 -34.34 -4.95 3.07
CA ARG A 235 -34.18 -3.49 2.94
C ARG A 235 -33.89 -2.93 4.34
N ARG A 236 -33.00 -1.94 4.42
CA ARG A 236 -32.77 -1.15 5.63
C ARG A 236 -34.09 -0.49 6.05
N GLU A 237 -34.81 -1.07 7.01
CA GLU A 237 -35.80 -0.31 7.76
C GLU A 237 -35.02 0.54 8.75
N THR A 238 -34.86 1.82 8.42
CA THR A 238 -34.45 2.86 9.38
C THR A 238 -35.57 3.03 10.39
N GLY A 239 -35.57 2.20 11.43
CA GLY A 239 -36.32 2.45 12.65
C GLY A 239 -35.68 3.63 13.38
N ARG A 240 -36.41 4.75 13.47
CA ARG A 240 -36.12 5.79 14.45
C ARG A 240 -36.29 5.17 15.83
N GLU A 241 -35.18 4.88 16.51
CA GLU A 241 -35.20 4.63 17.95
C GLU A 241 -34.44 5.75 18.65
N THR A 242 -35.18 6.45 19.51
CA THR A 242 -34.70 7.50 20.42
C THR A 242 -33.53 7.03 21.29
N PRO A 243 -32.58 7.90 21.65
CA PRO A 243 -31.40 7.49 22.39
C PRO A 243 -31.78 7.21 23.86
N ALA A 244 -31.70 5.95 24.26
CA ALA A 244 -31.64 5.58 25.67
C ALA A 244 -30.19 5.78 26.18
N GLU A 245 -30.00 6.64 27.17
CA GLU A 245 -28.75 6.77 27.92
C GLU A 245 -28.36 5.43 28.52
N ILE A 246 -27.21 4.88 28.10
CA ILE A 246 -26.55 3.79 28.83
C ILE A 246 -25.30 4.39 29.47
N ARG A 247 -25.40 4.63 30.78
CA ARG A 247 -24.28 4.95 31.66
C ARG A 247 -23.20 3.88 31.57
N GLY A 248 -21.95 4.35 31.66
CA GLY A 248 -20.75 3.59 31.37
C GLY A 248 -20.64 2.27 32.10
N ASN A 249 -20.22 1.26 31.35
CA ASN A 249 -19.43 0.15 31.85
C ASN A 249 -18.33 -0.12 30.82
N SER A 250 -17.09 -0.22 31.30
CA SER A 250 -15.93 -0.60 30.50
C SER A 250 -16.19 -1.93 29.78
N PRO A 251 -15.68 -2.13 28.55
CA PRO A 251 -15.85 -3.38 27.85
C PRO A 251 -15.18 -4.53 28.63
N PRO A 252 -15.77 -5.74 28.62
CA PRO A 252 -15.22 -6.88 29.35
C PRO A 252 -13.87 -7.28 28.73
N LYS A 253 -12.86 -7.45 29.59
CA LYS A 253 -11.57 -8.06 29.20
C LYS A 253 -11.82 -9.54 28.92
N ILE A 254 -11.72 -9.94 27.65
CA ILE A 254 -11.76 -11.35 27.24
C ILE A 254 -10.36 -11.96 27.51
N PRO A 255 -10.24 -13.09 28.24
CA PRO A 255 -8.96 -13.73 28.47
C PRO A 255 -8.38 -14.26 27.15
N GLN A 256 -7.11 -13.96 26.88
CA GLN A 256 -6.34 -14.64 25.83
C GLN A 256 -6.21 -16.13 26.17
N LYS A 257 -7.02 -16.98 25.53
CA LYS A 257 -6.73 -18.42 25.41
C LYS A 257 -6.46 -18.72 23.95
N SER A 258 -5.27 -19.22 23.66
CA SER A 258 -4.86 -19.71 22.35
C SER A 258 -5.84 -20.80 21.90
N LEU A 259 -6.63 -20.51 20.87
CA LEU A 259 -7.64 -21.43 20.33
C LEU A 259 -7.06 -22.46 19.33
N PHE A 260 -5.74 -22.64 19.29
CA PHE A 260 -5.09 -23.52 18.33
C PHE A 260 -4.18 -24.54 19.02
N PRO A 261 -4.22 -25.82 18.60
CA PRO A 261 -3.32 -26.83 19.14
C PRO A 261 -1.85 -26.54 18.75
N PRO A 262 -0.87 -26.90 19.60
CA PRO A 262 0.55 -26.82 19.24
C PRO A 262 0.89 -27.79 18.09
N ARG A 263 1.92 -27.45 17.30
CA ARG A 263 2.38 -28.23 16.15
C ARG A 263 2.88 -29.63 16.56
N PRO A 264 2.78 -30.65 15.69
CA PRO A 264 3.55 -31.88 15.85
C PRO A 264 5.04 -31.67 15.53
N ASP A 265 5.92 -32.28 16.31
CA ASP A 265 7.37 -32.23 16.14
C ASP A 265 7.82 -32.89 14.82
N ILE A 266 8.67 -32.19 14.06
CA ILE A 266 9.38 -32.72 12.90
C ILE A 266 10.85 -32.91 13.30
N PRO A 267 11.46 -34.10 13.13
CA PRO A 267 12.87 -34.31 13.47
C PRO A 267 13.80 -33.44 12.62
N GLY A 268 14.75 -32.77 13.27
CA GLY A 268 15.68 -31.83 12.64
C GLY A 268 16.79 -32.48 11.81
N GLU A 269 17.17 -31.82 10.73
CA GLU A 269 18.43 -32.07 10.01
C GLU A 269 19.62 -31.42 10.74
N PRO A 270 20.84 -31.99 10.64
CA PRO A 270 21.98 -31.57 11.44
C PRO A 270 22.66 -30.29 10.91
N ASN A 271 23.04 -29.40 11.84
CA ASN A 271 23.82 -28.19 11.56
C ASN A 271 25.26 -28.50 11.10
N PRO A 272 25.86 -27.68 10.21
CA PRO A 272 27.28 -27.73 9.89
C PRO A 272 28.13 -27.00 10.97
N PRO A 273 29.44 -27.28 11.06
CA PRO A 273 30.25 -26.96 12.25
C PRO A 273 30.81 -25.54 12.26
N GLU A 274 30.94 -25.01 13.48
CA GLU A 274 31.49 -23.71 13.85
C GLU A 274 32.99 -23.79 14.21
N ASN A 275 33.78 -22.79 13.78
CA ASN A 275 35.12 -22.39 14.24
C ASN A 275 35.41 -21.04 13.56
N GLN A 276 35.97 -19.95 14.10
CA GLN A 276 36.42 -19.46 15.42
C GLN A 276 36.75 -17.93 15.25
N PRO A 277 37.14 -17.14 16.28
CA PRO A 277 36.80 -15.72 16.42
C PRO A 277 37.95 -14.70 16.22
N ARG A 278 37.64 -13.40 16.03
CA ARG A 278 38.48 -12.23 16.41
C ARG A 278 37.56 -11.04 16.74
N ASN A 279 37.51 -10.44 17.94
CA ASN A 279 38.46 -9.72 18.81
C ASN A 279 38.28 -8.18 18.75
N LEU A 280 37.66 -7.65 19.83
CA LEU A 280 37.81 -6.39 20.59
C LEU A 280 38.35 -5.08 19.97
N GLY A 281 37.67 -3.95 20.26
CA GLY A 281 38.25 -2.59 20.32
C GLY A 281 37.24 -1.42 20.41
N SER A 282 37.14 -0.75 21.57
CA SER A 282 36.24 0.36 22.00
C SER A 282 36.67 1.77 21.50
N PRO A 283 36.17 2.94 22.01
CA PRO A 283 34.84 3.46 22.43
C PRO A 283 34.47 4.82 21.71
N PRO A 284 33.38 5.56 22.05
CA PRO A 284 32.80 6.61 21.19
C PRO A 284 33.20 8.06 21.55
N GLN A 285 33.19 8.96 20.55
CA GLN A 285 33.19 10.41 20.74
C GLN A 285 31.91 11.04 20.18
N LYS A 286 31.32 11.95 20.97
CA LYS A 286 30.14 12.77 20.65
C LYS A 286 30.54 14.00 19.84
N SER A 287 29.78 14.32 18.79
CA SER A 287 29.45 15.73 18.46
C SER A 287 28.31 15.84 17.44
N ARG A 288 27.20 16.39 17.92
CA ARG A 288 26.25 17.33 17.29
C ARG A 288 26.35 17.50 15.75
N ILE A 289 25.32 17.08 15.02
CA ILE A 289 25.14 17.36 13.58
C ILE A 289 23.84 18.15 13.38
N THR A 290 24.01 19.35 12.85
CA THR A 290 22.98 20.18 12.20
C THR A 290 22.47 19.46 10.95
N SER A 291 21.15 19.43 10.76
CA SER A 291 20.46 18.80 9.63
C SER A 291 20.94 19.28 8.26
N PRO A 292 21.30 18.40 7.31
CA PRO A 292 21.50 18.78 5.91
C PRO A 292 20.16 18.76 5.13
N PRO A 293 20.07 19.50 4.00
CA PRO A 293 18.88 19.56 3.15
C PRO A 293 18.61 18.23 2.42
N PRO A 294 17.37 17.97 1.94
CA PRO A 294 17.03 16.76 1.22
C PRO A 294 17.52 16.80 -0.25
N PRO A 295 17.58 15.65 -0.93
CA PRO A 295 18.40 15.47 -2.13
C PRO A 295 17.60 15.35 -3.44
N GLU A 296 18.37 15.39 -4.53
CA GLU A 296 17.99 15.63 -5.91
C GLU A 296 17.52 14.35 -6.66
N LYS A 297 16.46 14.52 -7.46
CA LYS A 297 15.89 13.71 -8.57
C LYS A 297 15.95 12.17 -8.51
N SER A 298 14.82 11.51 -8.80
CA SER A 298 14.72 10.03 -8.84
C SER A 298 13.78 9.50 -9.93
N GLY A 299 14.18 8.46 -10.68
CA GLY A 299 13.36 7.81 -11.72
C GLY A 299 13.24 6.27 -11.63
N ILE A 300 12.15 5.72 -12.19
CA ILE A 300 11.81 4.28 -12.28
C ILE A 300 11.40 3.96 -13.72
N THR A 301 11.78 2.78 -14.25
CA THR A 301 11.30 2.28 -15.55
C THR A 301 10.53 0.96 -15.39
N ILE A 302 9.38 0.80 -16.07
CA ILE A 302 8.47 -0.35 -15.93
C ILE A 302 8.12 -0.92 -17.30
N HIS A 303 8.17 -2.25 -17.44
CA HIS A 303 7.74 -3.00 -18.62
C HIS A 303 6.69 -4.04 -18.21
N PRO A 304 5.61 -4.27 -18.95
CA PRO A 304 4.95 -5.58 -18.97
C PRO A 304 5.72 -6.58 -19.86
N PRO A 305 5.59 -7.89 -19.63
CA PRO A 305 6.29 -8.94 -20.39
C PRO A 305 5.95 -8.90 -21.88
#